data_AF-A0A0F9S436-F1
#
_entry.id   AF-A0A0F9S436-F1
#
_cell.length_a   1.000
_cell.length_b   1.000
_cell.length_c   1.000
_cell.angle_alpha   90.00
_cell.angle_beta   90.00
_cell.angle_gamma   90.00
#
_symmetry.space_group_name_H-M   'P 1'
#
loop_
_entity.id
_entity.type
_entity.pdbx_description
1 polymer ?
#
loop_
_entity_poly.entity_id
_entity_poly.type
_entity_poly.pdbx_seq_one_letter_code
_entity_poly.pdbx_strand_id
1 'polypeptide(L)'
;MKICPDCGLEKALNAFRKDTRYRDGRGSYCRPCTRKRSKQWRCAHSARAKAVSACYYKRHSKRLTAVHARWAKAHPNACRAYASRYRGENPEKRRASVTRWARTHPTQVRENGRCRRAWKQAVNENFTAEMDQFVHEFWGYQCAVCRTFEELCVDHWLPLSKGFPLTTGNAALLCSSCNSKKGAKLPEAVYNWKFVKAVEQHLHKQTQQWSAVIEAA
;
A
#
# COMPACT_ATOMS: atom_id res chain seq x y z
N MET A 1 -34.37 -34.71 -35.07
CA MET A 1 -33.00 -35.14 -34.75
C MET A 1 -32.01 -34.40 -35.64
N LYS A 2 -30.70 -34.38 -35.34
CA LYS A 2 -29.68 -33.69 -36.15
C LYS A 2 -28.34 -34.40 -36.10
N ILE A 3 -27.65 -34.51 -37.23
CA ILE A 3 -26.33 -35.14 -37.33
C ILE A 3 -25.24 -34.08 -37.13
N CYS A 4 -24.26 -34.37 -36.28
CA CYS A 4 -23.13 -33.48 -36.06
C CYS A 4 -22.01 -33.77 -37.06
N PRO A 5 -21.57 -32.78 -37.88
CA PRO A 5 -20.54 -32.99 -38.90
C PRO A 5 -19.18 -33.46 -38.35
N ASP A 6 -18.82 -33.03 -37.13
CA ASP A 6 -17.52 -33.39 -36.54
C ASP A 6 -17.46 -34.83 -36.00
N CYS A 7 -18.59 -35.42 -35.59
CA CYS A 7 -18.60 -36.75 -34.97
C CYS A 7 -19.46 -37.78 -35.70
N GLY A 8 -20.18 -37.39 -36.75
CA GLY A 8 -21.04 -38.25 -37.56
C GLY A 8 -22.31 -38.76 -36.84
N LEU A 9 -22.44 -38.54 -35.54
CA LEU A 9 -23.54 -39.08 -34.75
C LEU A 9 -24.82 -38.24 -34.87
N GLU A 10 -25.95 -38.92 -35.04
CA GLU A 10 -27.29 -38.36 -34.92
C GLU A 10 -27.64 -38.13 -33.44
N LYS A 11 -28.04 -36.91 -33.10
CA LYS A 11 -28.34 -36.50 -31.71
C LYS A 11 -29.62 -35.68 -31.64
N ALA A 12 -30.22 -35.65 -30.46
CA ALA A 12 -31.34 -34.76 -30.17
C ALA A 12 -30.94 -33.29 -30.29
N LEU A 13 -31.90 -32.43 -30.65
CA LEU A 13 -31.68 -30.99 -30.87
C LEU A 13 -31.12 -30.27 -29.62
N ASN A 14 -31.42 -30.77 -28.41
CA ASN A 14 -30.91 -30.23 -27.15
C ASN A 14 -29.37 -30.42 -26.96
N ALA A 15 -28.79 -31.41 -27.64
CA ALA A 15 -27.35 -31.66 -27.64
C ALA A 15 -26.55 -30.61 -28.42
N PHE A 16 -27.25 -29.73 -29.14
CA PHE A 16 -26.68 -28.63 -29.92
C PHE A 16 -26.90 -27.28 -29.20
N ARG A 17 -25.96 -26.35 -29.37
CA ARG A 17 -26.06 -25.00 -28.81
C ARG A 17 -27.21 -24.24 -29.48
N LYS A 18 -27.95 -23.43 -28.71
CA LYS A 18 -28.95 -22.50 -29.26
C LYS A 18 -28.26 -21.50 -30.19
N ASP A 19 -28.75 -21.40 -31.42
CA ASP A 19 -28.24 -20.49 -32.44
C ASP A 19 -29.40 -20.07 -33.34
N THR A 20 -29.90 -18.86 -33.12
CA THR A 20 -31.11 -18.34 -33.76
C THR A 20 -30.92 -17.99 -35.23
N ARG A 21 -29.69 -18.09 -35.75
CA ARG A 21 -29.38 -17.88 -37.17
C ARG A 21 -29.84 -19.04 -38.06
N TYR A 22 -30.03 -20.22 -37.48
CA TYR A 22 -30.50 -21.41 -38.20
C TYR A 22 -32.00 -21.57 -38.05
N ARG A 23 -32.65 -22.13 -39.09
CA ARG A 23 -34.10 -22.38 -39.14
C ARG A 23 -34.62 -23.21 -37.96
N ASP A 24 -33.82 -24.16 -37.47
CA ASP A 24 -34.15 -25.02 -36.33
C ASP A 24 -33.73 -24.43 -34.97
N GLY A 25 -33.16 -23.22 -34.95
CA GLY A 25 -32.65 -22.55 -33.75
C GLY A 25 -31.45 -23.25 -33.10
N ARG A 26 -30.79 -24.19 -33.78
CA ARG A 26 -29.70 -25.01 -33.25
C ARG A 26 -28.47 -25.00 -34.15
N GLY A 27 -27.31 -24.80 -33.55
CA GLY A 27 -26.03 -24.84 -34.28
C GLY A 27 -25.75 -26.20 -34.91
N SER A 28 -24.84 -26.23 -35.88
CA SER A 28 -24.51 -27.44 -36.66
C SER A 28 -23.70 -28.48 -35.87
N TYR A 29 -22.97 -28.06 -34.84
CA TYR A 29 -22.08 -28.93 -34.06
C TYR A 29 -22.66 -29.23 -32.68
N CYS A 30 -22.52 -30.48 -32.23
CA CYS A 30 -22.92 -30.86 -30.88
C CYS A 30 -22.03 -30.17 -29.84
N ARG A 31 -22.57 -29.95 -28.63
CA ARG A 31 -21.89 -29.25 -27.54
C ARG A 31 -20.48 -29.78 -27.24
N PRO A 32 -20.22 -31.10 -27.16
CA PRO A 32 -18.87 -31.63 -26.98
C PRO A 32 -17.89 -31.21 -28.07
N CYS A 33 -18.29 -31.36 -29.34
CA CYS A 33 -17.46 -31.00 -30.49
C CYS A 33 -17.19 -29.49 -30.53
N THR A 34 -18.20 -28.66 -30.24
CA THR A 34 -18.01 -27.21 -30.10
C THR A 34 -17.01 -26.88 -28.99
N ARG A 35 -17.11 -27.50 -27.81
CA ARG A 35 -16.18 -27.30 -26.69
C ARG A 35 -14.74 -27.68 -27.08
N LYS A 36 -14.56 -28.81 -27.76
CA LYS A 36 -13.26 -29.27 -28.25
C LYS A 36 -12.65 -28.26 -29.21
N ARG A 37 -13.42 -27.82 -30.21
CA ARG A 37 -13.00 -26.78 -31.18
C ARG A 37 -12.66 -25.46 -30.51
N SER A 38 -13.49 -24.99 -29.58
CA SER A 38 -13.21 -23.75 -28.84
C SER A 38 -11.99 -23.85 -27.93
N LYS A 39 -11.68 -25.04 -27.38
CA LYS A 39 -10.43 -25.28 -26.64
C LYS A 39 -9.22 -25.22 -27.58
N GLN A 40 -9.26 -25.96 -28.69
CA GLN A 40 -8.20 -25.95 -29.70
C GLN A 40 -7.95 -24.55 -30.25
N TRP A 41 -9.00 -23.81 -30.58
CA TRP A 41 -8.88 -22.43 -31.05
C TRP A 41 -8.22 -21.51 -30.01
N ARG A 42 -8.62 -21.60 -28.73
CA ARG A 42 -8.02 -20.80 -27.65
C ARG A 42 -6.55 -21.15 -27.41
N CYS A 43 -6.17 -22.42 -27.59
CA CYS A 43 -4.77 -22.85 -27.48
C CYS A 43 -3.95 -22.32 -28.67
N ALA A 44 -4.42 -22.54 -29.90
CA ALA A 44 -3.76 -22.09 -31.12
C ALA A 44 -3.71 -20.55 -31.26
N HIS A 45 -4.69 -19.85 -30.69
CA HIS A 45 -4.82 -18.39 -30.77
C HIS A 45 -4.83 -17.74 -29.38
N SER A 46 -3.98 -18.23 -28.48
CA SER A 46 -3.95 -17.77 -27.08
C SER A 46 -3.65 -16.27 -26.98
N ALA A 47 -2.76 -15.75 -27.83
CA ALA A 47 -2.45 -14.32 -27.92
C ALA A 47 -3.67 -13.48 -28.33
N ARG A 48 -4.39 -13.89 -29.38
CA ARG A 48 -5.61 -13.21 -29.84
C ARG A 48 -6.71 -13.25 -28.78
N ALA A 49 -6.92 -14.39 -28.14
CA ALA A 49 -7.91 -14.53 -27.07
C ALA A 49 -7.59 -13.63 -25.86
N LYS A 50 -6.30 -13.54 -25.49
CA LYS A 50 -5.82 -12.63 -24.44
C LYS A 50 -6.02 -11.17 -24.84
N ALA A 51 -5.68 -10.79 -26.07
CA ALA A 51 -5.86 -9.43 -26.57
C ALA A 51 -7.33 -8.99 -26.55
N VAL A 52 -8.24 -9.84 -27.04
CA VAL A 52 -9.69 -9.57 -26.98
C VAL A 52 -10.16 -9.40 -25.54
N SER A 53 -9.73 -10.28 -24.63
CA SER A 53 -10.07 -10.20 -23.22
C SER A 53 -9.53 -8.89 -22.59
N ALA A 54 -8.29 -8.53 -22.88
CA ALA A 54 -7.67 -7.30 -22.39
C ALA A 54 -8.44 -6.05 -22.89
N CYS A 55 -8.82 -6.01 -24.17
CA CYS A 55 -9.66 -4.94 -24.71
C CYS A 55 -11.02 -4.86 -24.02
N TYR A 56 -11.65 -6.02 -23.74
CA TYR A 56 -12.91 -6.08 -23.00
C TYR A 56 -12.76 -5.51 -21.59
N TYR A 57 -11.77 -5.98 -20.82
CA TYR A 57 -11.52 -5.47 -19.46
C TYR A 57 -11.19 -3.98 -19.46
N LYS A 58 -10.40 -3.50 -20.42
CA LYS A 58 -10.08 -2.06 -20.55
C LYS A 58 -11.34 -1.24 -20.83
N ARG A 59 -12.15 -1.64 -21.81
CA ARG A 59 -13.39 -0.95 -22.19
C ARG A 59 -14.44 -0.96 -21.08
N HIS A 60 -14.52 -2.06 -20.33
CA HIS A 60 -15.55 -2.26 -19.30
C HIS A 60 -15.03 -2.13 -17.87
N SER A 61 -13.81 -1.61 -17.68
CA SER A 61 -13.14 -1.47 -16.38
C SER A 61 -14.07 -0.85 -15.32
N LYS A 62 -14.64 0.33 -15.60
CA LYS A 62 -15.55 1.03 -14.66
C LYS A 62 -16.75 0.17 -14.26
N ARG A 63 -17.40 -0.50 -15.23
CA ARG A 63 -18.56 -1.36 -14.99
C ARG A 63 -18.18 -2.56 -14.12
N LEU A 64 -17.05 -3.21 -14.42
CA LEU A 64 -16.58 -4.37 -13.68
C LEU A 64 -16.19 -4.00 -12.24
N THR A 65 -15.51 -2.88 -12.06
CA THR A 65 -15.20 -2.32 -10.74
C THR A 65 -16.47 -2.08 -9.93
N ALA A 66 -17.50 -1.47 -10.52
CA ALA A 66 -18.77 -1.23 -9.83
C ALA A 66 -19.52 -2.53 -9.48
N VAL A 67 -19.42 -3.56 -10.32
CA VAL A 67 -19.98 -4.90 -10.03
C VAL A 67 -19.22 -5.55 -8.87
N HIS A 68 -17.89 -5.55 -8.90
CA HIS A 68 -17.07 -6.12 -7.82
C HIS A 68 -17.25 -5.39 -6.49
N ALA A 69 -17.36 -4.05 -6.52
CA ALA A 69 -17.63 -3.25 -5.33
C ALA A 69 -18.98 -3.62 -4.70
N ARG A 70 -20.04 -3.79 -5.51
CA ARG A 70 -21.35 -4.25 -5.04
C ARG A 70 -21.28 -5.64 -4.42
N TRP A 71 -20.59 -6.57 -5.07
CA TRP A 71 -20.40 -7.92 -4.54
C TRP A 71 -19.64 -7.92 -3.21
N ALA A 72 -18.56 -7.14 -3.13
CA ALA A 72 -17.76 -7.03 -1.91
C ALA A 72 -18.57 -6.44 -0.74
N LYS A 73 -19.42 -5.44 -1.01
CA LYS A 73 -20.33 -4.88 -0.01
C LYS A 73 -21.39 -5.87 0.44
N ALA A 74 -21.97 -6.63 -0.49
CA ALA A 74 -22.98 -7.64 -0.18
C ALA A 74 -22.39 -8.85 0.56
N HIS A 75 -21.13 -9.19 0.32
CA HIS A 75 -20.51 -10.44 0.81
C HIS A 75 -19.16 -10.21 1.54
N PRO A 76 -19.15 -9.42 2.62
CA PRO A 76 -17.91 -9.08 3.33
C PRO A 76 -17.22 -10.31 3.95
N ASN A 77 -18.01 -11.28 4.44
CA ASN A 77 -17.48 -12.54 4.99
C ASN A 77 -16.78 -13.38 3.91
N ALA A 78 -17.37 -13.50 2.72
CA ALA A 78 -16.76 -14.25 1.63
C ALA A 78 -15.46 -13.58 1.14
N CYS A 79 -15.44 -12.25 1.05
CA CYS A 79 -14.22 -11.50 0.76
C CYS A 79 -13.12 -11.77 1.79
N ARG A 80 -13.45 -11.74 3.09
CA ARG A 80 -12.50 -12.01 4.18
C ARG A 80 -11.98 -13.43 4.14
N ALA A 81 -12.85 -14.42 3.95
CA ALA A 81 -12.47 -15.82 3.84
C ALA A 81 -11.54 -16.05 2.65
N TYR A 82 -11.88 -15.49 1.48
CA TYR A 82 -11.03 -15.54 0.30
C TYR A 82 -9.66 -14.90 0.54
N ALA A 83 -9.62 -13.68 1.11
CA ALA A 83 -8.38 -12.98 1.41
C ALA A 83 -7.53 -13.74 2.44
N SER A 84 -8.15 -14.38 3.44
CA SER A 84 -7.46 -15.24 4.40
C SER A 84 -6.79 -16.42 3.72
N ARG A 85 -7.56 -17.18 2.92
CA ARG A 85 -7.05 -18.33 2.15
C ARG A 85 -5.93 -17.92 1.20
N TYR A 86 -6.13 -16.84 0.43
CA TYR A 86 -5.12 -16.34 -0.50
C TYR A 86 -3.80 -16.02 0.20
N ARG A 87 -3.85 -15.38 1.39
CA ARG A 87 -2.66 -15.08 2.20
C ARG A 87 -1.96 -16.34 2.71
N GLY A 88 -2.72 -17.37 3.11
CA GLY A 88 -2.19 -18.65 3.57
C GLY A 88 -1.55 -19.48 2.44
N GLU A 89 -2.18 -19.52 1.27
CA GLU A 89 -1.70 -20.29 0.10
C GLU A 89 -0.56 -19.58 -0.65
N ASN A 90 -0.44 -18.26 -0.54
CA ASN A 90 0.56 -17.47 -1.28
C ASN A 90 1.48 -16.62 -0.36
N PRO A 91 2.15 -17.24 0.63
CA PRO A 91 2.96 -16.49 1.61
C PRO A 91 4.19 -15.85 0.96
N GLU A 92 4.79 -16.49 -0.04
CA GLU A 92 5.95 -15.95 -0.77
C GLU A 92 5.59 -14.72 -1.60
N LYS A 93 4.48 -14.77 -2.34
CA LYS A 93 4.01 -13.61 -3.12
C LYS A 93 3.69 -12.44 -2.21
N ARG A 94 3.10 -12.70 -1.05
CA ARG A 94 2.86 -11.67 -0.04
C ARG A 94 4.17 -11.07 0.47
N ARG A 95 5.15 -11.90 0.85
CA ARG A 95 6.47 -11.45 1.27
C ARG A 95 7.13 -10.59 0.19
N ALA A 96 7.19 -11.07 -1.05
CA ALA A 96 7.74 -10.33 -2.17
C ALA A 96 7.04 -8.98 -2.41
N SER A 97 5.70 -8.93 -2.27
CA SER A 97 4.95 -7.69 -2.39
C SER A 97 5.24 -6.71 -1.26
N VAL A 98 5.34 -7.20 -0.01
CA VAL A 98 5.68 -6.35 1.16
C VAL A 98 7.10 -5.82 1.03
N THR A 99 8.07 -6.68 0.67
CA THR A 99 9.46 -6.27 0.42
C THR A 99 9.54 -5.23 -0.68
N ARG A 100 8.81 -5.42 -1.79
CA ARG A 100 8.75 -4.44 -2.87
C ARG A 100 8.20 -3.10 -2.39
N TRP A 101 7.08 -3.12 -1.66
CA TRP A 101 6.47 -1.90 -1.14
C TRP A 101 7.42 -1.16 -0.19
N ALA A 102 8.09 -1.87 0.71
CA ALA A 102 9.04 -1.27 1.64
C ALA A 102 10.25 -0.63 0.93
N ARG A 103 10.72 -1.24 -0.17
CA ARG A 103 11.81 -0.67 -0.99
C ARG A 103 11.39 0.59 -1.75
N THR A 104 10.15 0.66 -2.23
CA THR A 104 9.67 1.79 -3.02
C THR A 104 9.05 2.91 -2.19
N HIS A 105 8.73 2.65 -0.91
CA HIS A 105 8.10 3.62 0.01
C HIS A 105 8.85 3.69 1.35
N PRO A 106 10.16 3.99 1.37
CA PRO A 106 10.96 3.96 2.59
C PRO A 106 10.51 4.99 3.65
N THR A 107 10.03 6.16 3.23
CA THR A 107 9.53 7.21 4.13
C THR A 107 8.27 6.76 4.86
N GLN A 108 7.28 6.21 4.15
CA GLN A 108 6.05 5.68 4.76
C GLN A 108 6.32 4.48 5.68
N VAL A 109 7.31 3.64 5.37
CA VAL A 109 7.73 2.55 6.27
C VAL A 109 8.23 3.12 7.59
N ARG A 110 9.08 4.16 7.54
CA ARG A 110 9.63 4.82 8.74
C ARG A 110 8.52 5.47 9.57
N GLU A 111 7.61 6.19 8.92
CA GLU A 111 6.43 6.82 9.54
C GLU A 111 5.53 5.78 10.23
N ASN A 112 5.11 4.73 9.53
CA ASN A 112 4.33 3.64 10.11
C ASN A 112 5.03 2.99 11.31
N GLY A 113 6.35 2.83 11.23
CA GLY A 113 7.16 2.35 12.34
C GLY A 113 7.13 3.30 13.55
N ARG A 114 7.19 4.61 13.31
CA ARG A 114 7.09 5.66 14.33
C ARG A 114 5.70 5.64 15.00
N CYS A 115 4.61 5.74 14.23
CA CYS A 115 3.24 5.70 14.75
C CYS A 115 2.95 4.42 15.54
N ARG A 116 3.45 3.26 15.08
CA ARG A 116 3.30 1.99 15.81
C ARG A 116 4.00 2.01 17.16
N ARG A 117 5.20 2.60 17.26
CA ARG A 117 5.92 2.73 18.54
C ARG A 117 5.18 3.68 19.49
N ALA A 118 4.69 4.80 18.97
CA ALA A 118 3.89 5.77 19.73
C ALA A 118 2.64 5.12 20.33
N TRP A 119 1.85 4.43 19.51
CA TRP A 119 0.65 3.72 19.96
C TRP A 119 0.94 2.66 21.03
N LYS A 120 2.05 1.92 20.91
CA LYS A 120 2.48 0.95 21.95
C LYS A 120 2.80 1.61 23.29
N GLN A 121 3.26 2.85 23.28
CA GLN A 121 3.53 3.63 24.49
C GLN A 121 2.30 4.41 24.96
N ALA A 122 1.14 4.22 24.31
CA ALA A 122 -0.08 5.01 24.53
C ALA A 122 0.13 6.52 24.37
N VAL A 123 1.10 6.91 23.53
CA VAL A 123 1.41 8.30 23.20
C VAL A 123 0.86 8.58 21.81
N ASN A 124 0.06 9.64 21.66
CA ASN A 124 -0.45 10.05 20.35
C ASN A 124 0.55 11.00 19.68
N GLU A 125 1.24 10.52 18.65
CA GLU A 125 2.14 11.33 17.83
C GLU A 125 1.42 11.76 16.55
N ASN A 126 1.12 13.05 16.44
CA ASN A 126 0.60 13.64 15.21
C ASN A 126 1.72 14.42 14.50
N PHE A 127 2.79 13.72 14.11
CA PHE A 127 3.93 14.34 13.44
C PHE A 127 3.88 14.04 11.93
N THR A 128 3.56 15.05 11.12
CA THR A 128 3.31 14.91 9.68
C THR A 128 4.60 15.07 8.85
N ALA A 129 4.53 14.74 7.56
CA ALA A 129 5.62 15.01 6.62
C ALA A 129 5.90 16.51 6.45
N GLU A 130 4.87 17.36 6.56
CA GLU A 130 5.01 18.82 6.52
C GLU A 130 5.78 19.32 7.75
N MET A 131 5.47 18.77 8.94
CA MET A 131 6.24 19.06 10.16
C MET A 131 7.69 18.60 10.03
N ASP A 132 7.94 17.44 9.42
CA ASP A 132 9.30 16.93 9.17
C ASP A 132 10.11 17.91 8.29
N GLN A 133 9.52 18.35 7.17
CA GLN A 133 10.11 19.34 6.27
C GLN A 133 10.38 20.67 6.98
N PHE A 134 9.40 21.17 7.73
CA PHE A 134 9.54 22.40 8.52
C PHE A 134 10.70 22.31 9.53
N VAL A 135 10.83 21.18 10.25
CA VAL A 135 11.94 20.97 11.19
C VAL A 135 13.28 20.98 10.44
N HIS A 136 13.38 20.34 9.27
CA HIS A 136 14.60 20.39 8.46
C HIS A 136 15.01 21.83 8.09
N GLU A 137 14.05 22.65 7.66
CA GLU A 137 14.26 24.05 7.31
C GLU A 137 14.61 24.91 8.53
N PHE A 138 13.89 24.75 9.64
CA PHE A 138 14.12 25.49 10.89
C PHE A 138 15.54 25.31 11.42
N TRP A 139 16.06 24.08 11.39
CA TRP A 139 17.42 23.77 11.82
C TRP A 139 18.48 24.08 10.75
N GLY A 140 18.09 24.65 9.60
CA GLY A 140 19.01 24.98 8.50
C GLY A 140 19.72 23.76 7.94
N TYR A 141 19.07 22.59 7.98
CA TYR A 141 19.66 21.29 7.59
C TYR A 141 20.95 20.98 8.37
N GLN A 142 21.03 21.35 9.65
CA GLN A 142 22.18 21.06 10.50
C GLN A 142 21.80 20.25 11.73
N CYS A 143 22.69 19.35 12.15
CA CYS A 143 22.55 18.66 13.42
C CYS A 143 22.54 19.66 14.59
N ALA A 144 21.54 19.58 15.46
CA ALA A 144 21.39 20.39 16.66
C ALA A 144 22.60 20.34 17.62
N VAL A 145 23.38 19.26 17.55
CA VAL A 145 24.52 19.00 18.44
C VAL A 145 25.85 19.34 17.78
N CYS A 146 26.22 18.66 16.70
CA CYS A 146 27.54 18.82 16.08
C CYS A 146 27.55 19.69 14.82
N ARG A 147 26.39 20.19 14.37
CA ARG A 147 26.24 21.06 13.18
C ARG A 147 26.63 20.46 11.83
N THR A 148 26.88 19.15 11.76
CA THR A 148 27.03 18.47 10.46
C THR A 148 25.74 18.55 9.63
N PHE A 149 25.88 18.44 8.31
CA PHE A 149 24.79 18.38 7.34
C PHE A 149 24.48 16.93 6.89
N GLU A 150 25.29 15.97 7.33
CA GLU A 150 25.24 14.59 6.86
C GLU A 150 24.37 13.69 7.76
N GLU A 151 23.72 12.71 7.11
CA GLU A 151 22.93 11.64 7.77
C GLU A 151 21.93 12.15 8.82
N LEU A 152 21.22 13.22 8.49
CA LEU A 152 20.28 13.86 9.39
C LEU A 152 18.98 13.07 9.53
N CYS A 153 18.47 13.04 10.75
CA CYS A 153 17.19 12.46 11.07
C CYS A 153 16.50 13.28 12.17
N VAL A 154 15.18 13.44 12.04
CA VAL A 154 14.35 13.99 13.11
C VAL A 154 14.17 12.93 14.19
N ASP A 155 14.61 13.26 15.41
CA ASP A 155 14.50 12.43 16.61
C ASP A 155 13.83 13.20 17.77
N HIS A 156 13.38 12.45 18.76
CA HIS A 156 12.80 12.98 19.99
C HIS A 156 13.89 13.53 20.92
N TRP A 157 13.89 14.84 21.18
CA TRP A 157 14.79 15.44 22.18
C TRP A 157 14.61 14.79 23.57
N LEU A 158 13.37 14.72 24.04
CA LEU A 158 12.95 13.91 25.17
C LEU A 158 12.40 12.57 24.66
N PRO A 159 12.97 11.42 25.07
CA PRO A 159 12.76 10.15 24.39
C PRO A 159 11.34 9.58 24.56
N LEU A 160 10.82 8.97 23.49
CA LEU A 160 9.51 8.30 23.48
C LEU A 160 9.37 7.23 24.59
N SER A 161 10.44 6.51 24.92
CA SER A 161 10.44 5.51 26.00
C SER A 161 10.11 6.07 27.40
N LYS A 162 10.14 7.40 27.56
CA LYS A 162 9.77 8.12 28.78
C LYS A 162 8.40 8.82 28.66
N GLY A 163 7.65 8.52 27.60
CA GLY A 163 6.29 9.03 27.37
C GLY A 163 6.22 10.34 26.61
N PHE A 164 7.32 10.86 26.07
CA PHE A 164 7.33 12.14 25.35
C PHE A 164 7.03 11.96 23.86
N PRO A 165 5.91 12.50 23.33
CA PRO A 165 5.57 12.40 21.90
C PRO A 165 6.55 13.17 21.02
N LEU A 166 6.64 12.76 19.75
CA LEU A 166 7.23 13.62 18.72
C LEU A 166 6.24 14.74 18.37
N THR A 167 6.63 15.97 18.69
CA THR A 167 5.94 17.21 18.33
C THR A 167 6.96 18.19 17.79
N THR A 168 6.53 19.32 17.21
CA THR A 168 7.48 20.40 16.87
C THR A 168 8.22 20.95 18.09
N GLY A 169 7.72 20.78 19.32
CA GLY A 169 8.45 21.14 20.53
C GLY A 169 9.44 20.09 21.03
N ASN A 170 9.43 18.89 20.45
CA ASN A 170 10.29 17.78 20.85
C ASN A 170 11.13 17.22 19.70
N ALA A 171 10.91 17.69 18.47
CA ALA A 171 11.60 17.23 17.27
C ALA A 171 12.92 17.98 17.09
N ALA A 172 14.03 17.29 17.36
CA ALA A 172 15.38 17.79 17.13
C ALA A 172 15.99 17.12 15.89
N LEU A 173 16.67 17.91 15.06
CA LEU A 173 17.40 17.39 13.90
C LEU A 173 18.79 16.89 14.34
N LEU A 174 19.03 15.58 14.27
CA LEU A 174 20.27 14.95 14.73
C LEU A 174 20.92 14.13 13.62
N CYS A 175 22.24 14.15 13.52
CA CYS A 175 22.95 13.18 12.68
C CYS A 175 22.97 11.79 13.34
N SER A 176 23.24 10.75 12.54
CA SER A 176 23.30 9.35 12.98
C SER A 176 24.16 9.12 14.24
N SER A 177 25.33 9.75 14.32
CA SER A 177 26.28 9.60 15.43
C SER A 177 25.79 10.25 16.72
N CYS A 178 25.29 11.49 16.65
CA CYS A 178 24.72 12.20 17.80
C CYS A 178 23.43 11.53 18.29
N ASN A 179 22.57 11.11 17.36
CA ASN A 179 21.36 10.37 17.67
C ASN A 179 21.69 9.05 18.40
N SER A 180 22.64 8.27 17.90
CA SER A 180 23.06 7.01 18.52
C SER A 180 23.67 7.23 19.92
N LYS A 181 24.48 8.28 20.10
CA LYS A 181 25.05 8.63 21.41
C LYS A 181 23.98 8.97 22.44
N LYS A 182 22.94 9.72 22.03
CA LYS A 182 21.80 10.08 22.88
C LYS A 182 20.92 8.87 23.17
N GLY A 183 20.49 8.17 22.13
CA GLY A 183 19.58 7.03 22.22
C GLY A 183 18.32 7.37 23.02
N ALA A 184 17.94 6.46 23.94
CA ALA A 184 16.77 6.59 24.81
C ALA A 184 17.05 7.36 26.13
N LYS A 185 18.21 8.02 26.25
CA LYS A 185 18.58 8.77 27.46
C LYS A 185 17.93 10.17 27.41
N LEU A 186 17.71 10.73 28.59
CA LEU A 186 17.38 12.15 28.72
C LEU A 186 18.60 13.00 28.32
N PRO A 187 18.42 14.16 27.66
CA PRO A 187 19.52 15.04 27.25
C PRO A 187 20.48 15.41 28.38
N GLU A 188 19.97 15.62 29.59
CA GLU A 188 20.74 15.98 30.79
C GLU A 188 21.70 14.87 31.23
N ALA A 189 21.43 13.62 30.85
CA ALA A 189 22.32 12.50 31.12
C ALA A 189 23.46 12.38 30.10
N VAL A 190 23.43 13.19 29.02
CA VAL A 190 24.37 13.07 27.88
C VAL A 190 25.13 14.39 27.65
N TYR A 191 24.49 15.52 27.90
CA TYR A 191 25.03 16.85 27.63
C TYR A 191 24.98 17.72 28.89
N ASN A 192 25.83 18.75 28.93
CA ASN A 192 25.81 19.71 30.02
C ASN A 192 24.52 20.54 30.02
N TRP A 193 24.09 20.99 31.20
CA TRP A 193 22.81 21.67 31.39
C TRP A 193 22.66 22.97 30.58
N LYS A 194 23.75 23.74 30.38
CA LYS A 194 23.73 24.98 29.60
C LYS A 194 23.38 24.69 28.14
N PHE A 195 24.00 23.64 27.58
CA PHE A 195 23.72 23.18 26.23
C PHE A 195 22.29 22.66 26.09
N VAL A 196 21.82 21.84 27.05
CA VAL A 196 20.43 21.34 27.04
C VAL A 196 19.44 22.51 26.99
N LYS A 197 19.63 23.52 27.85
CA LYS A 197 18.78 24.71 27.88
C LYS A 197 18.82 25.50 26.57
N ALA A 198 19.98 25.60 25.93
CA ALA A 198 20.09 26.26 24.63
C ALA A 198 19.30 25.52 23.54
N VAL A 199 19.30 24.18 23.53
CA VAL A 199 18.50 23.39 22.58
C VAL A 199 17.01 23.51 22.87
N GLU A 200 16.61 23.45 24.14
CA GLU A 200 15.21 23.65 24.55
C GLU A 200 14.66 25.02 24.13
N GLN A 201 15.47 26.07 24.20
CA GLN A 201 15.10 27.40 23.71
C GLN A 201 14.87 27.41 22.19
N HIS A 202 15.67 26.67 21.41
CA HIS A 202 15.44 26.53 19.97
C HIS A 202 14.15 25.77 19.69
N LEU A 203 13.87 24.67 20.41
CA LEU A 203 12.64 23.90 20.27
C LEU A 203 11.39 24.72 20.63
N HIS A 204 11.50 25.62 21.61
CA HIS A 204 10.43 26.56 21.94
C HIS A 204 10.15 27.52 20.77
N LYS A 205 11.20 28.13 20.19
CA LYS A 205 11.07 28.98 19.00
C LYS A 205 10.52 28.21 17.79
N GLN A 206 10.95 26.97 17.59
CA GLN A 206 10.43 26.07 16.55
C GLN A 206 8.93 25.89 16.66
N THR A 207 8.42 25.67 17.88
CA THR A 207 6.99 25.50 18.13
C THR A 207 6.20 26.77 17.84
N GLN A 208 6.72 27.94 18.23
CA GLN A 208 6.10 29.23 17.97
C GLN A 208 6.01 29.51 16.46
N GLN A 209 7.10 29.30 15.73
CA GLN A 209 7.12 29.50 14.27
C GLN A 209 6.17 28.54 13.56
N TRP A 210 6.12 27.27 13.95
CA TRP A 210 5.17 26.31 13.39
C TRP A 210 3.71 26.74 13.61
N SER A 211 3.39 27.23 14.80
CA SER A 211 2.04 27.69 15.13
C SER A 211 1.64 28.88 14.25
N ALA A 212 2.55 29.83 14.04
CA ALA A 212 2.31 30.96 13.13
C ALA A 212 2.11 30.52 11.66
N VAL A 213 2.80 29.48 11.20
CA VAL A 213 2.60 28.91 9.85
C VAL A 213 1.19 28.31 9.71
N ILE A 214 0.71 27.59 10.71
CA ILE A 214 -0.65 27.03 10.70
C ILE A 214 -1.71 28.12 10.72
N GLU A 215 -1.53 29.17 11.52
CA GLU A 215 -2.50 30.28 11.62
C GLU A 215 -2.60 31.10 10.32
N ALA A 216 -1.55 31.09 9.49
CA ALA A 216 -1.49 31.81 8.22
C ALA A 216 -2.01 31.02 7.00
N ALA A 217 -2.29 29.72 7.16
CA ALA A 217 -2.71 28.81 6.09
C ALA A 217 -4.23 28.60 6.06
#